data_AF-A0A814IBR2-F1
#
_entry.id   AF-A0A814IBR2-F1
#
_cell.length_a   1.000
_cell.length_b   1.000
_cell.length_c   1.000
_cell.angle_alpha   90.00
_cell.angle_beta   90.00
_cell.angle_gamma   90.00
#
_symmetry.space_group_name_H-M   'P 1'
#
loop_
_entity.id
_entity.type
_entity.pdbx_description
1 polymer ?
#
loop_
_entity_poly.entity_id
_entity_poly.type
_entity_poly.pdbx_seq_one_letter_code
_entity_poly.pdbx_strand_id
1 'polypeptide(L)'
;MSDKILGVKVWIDKNFLSTTKGSGELLTNLEKLNIQTIIEKLPVENGIFWTRKSSMSKELSNQETQHDHLVVKIDLENLIEYLHEDSLDKLISFVRKCKKSAQVTQMTLIVPGFKTFQKSLKNSDTSSLIKSKKNSKISKFELNQAVLALELDENCCMRSYDTSEELKDLILCYTKSVSEYLSKSEGSENLIFCDKAVDKSQAKVSKDGQGLIILWKEILETFPLVSSD
;
A
#
# COMPACT_ATOMS: atom_id res chain seq x y z
N MET A 1 3.37 3.54 -21.59
CA MET A 1 3.62 4.87 -21.00
C MET A 1 4.43 4.64 -19.75
N SER A 2 5.67 5.12 -19.71
CA SER A 2 6.51 5.03 -18.52
C SER A 2 6.15 6.20 -17.62
N ASP A 3 5.23 5.99 -16.68
CA ASP A 3 4.93 6.97 -15.63
C ASP A 3 6.21 7.16 -14.81
N LYS A 4 6.96 8.22 -15.08
CA LYS A 4 8.15 8.56 -14.30
C LYS A 4 7.68 8.99 -12.91
N ILE A 5 7.97 8.16 -11.92
CA ILE A 5 7.84 8.49 -10.50
C ILE A 5 8.91 9.55 -10.19
N LEU A 6 8.51 10.82 -10.16
CA LEU A 6 9.42 11.95 -9.92
C LEU A 6 9.26 12.49 -8.50
N GLY A 7 10.38 12.83 -7.87
CA GLY A 7 10.39 13.60 -6.61
C GLY A 7 10.08 12.81 -5.34
N VAL A 8 9.95 11.49 -5.41
CA VAL A 8 9.75 10.59 -4.25
C VAL A 8 11.06 9.92 -3.87
N LYS A 9 11.34 9.88 -2.56
CA LYS A 9 12.37 9.04 -1.97
C LYS A 9 11.75 8.01 -1.04
N VAL A 10 12.29 6.80 -1.07
CA VAL A 10 11.90 5.69 -0.21
C VAL A 10 12.94 5.52 0.88
N TRP A 11 12.51 5.56 2.14
CA TRP A 11 13.36 5.29 3.30
C TRP A 11 13.08 3.89 3.80
N ILE A 12 14.12 3.07 3.90
CA ILE A 12 14.02 1.65 4.27
C ILE A 12 14.90 1.41 5.49
N ASP A 13 14.32 0.79 6.52
CA ASP A 13 15.07 0.41 7.71
C ASP A 13 16.08 -0.70 7.40
N LYS A 14 17.27 -0.62 8.01
CA LYS A 14 18.32 -1.64 7.82
C LYS A 14 17.85 -3.05 8.21
N ASN A 15 17.04 -3.20 9.27
CA ASN A 15 16.56 -4.52 9.70
C ASN A 15 15.54 -5.09 8.70
N PHE A 16 14.83 -4.22 7.98
CA PHE A 16 13.93 -4.67 6.91
C PHE A 16 14.72 -5.46 5.86
N LEU A 17 15.86 -4.93 5.42
CA LEU A 17 16.66 -5.57 4.37
C LEU A 17 17.29 -6.88 4.82
N SER A 18 17.73 -6.97 6.07
CA SER A 18 18.38 -8.17 6.61
C SER A 18 17.39 -9.29 6.91
N THR A 19 16.17 -8.97 7.34
CA THR A 19 15.17 -9.97 7.77
C THR A 19 14.20 -10.36 6.65
N THR A 20 14.17 -9.62 5.55
CA THR A 20 13.18 -9.82 4.48
C THR A 20 13.80 -10.53 3.28
N LYS A 21 13.23 -11.69 2.94
CA LYS A 21 13.56 -12.39 1.69
C LYS A 21 13.07 -11.53 0.50
N GLY A 22 13.91 -11.42 -0.54
CA GLY A 22 13.58 -10.61 -1.73
C GLY A 22 13.89 -9.11 -1.59
N SER A 23 14.48 -8.67 -0.47
CA SER A 23 14.86 -7.26 -0.27
C SER A 23 15.85 -6.75 -1.33
N GLY A 24 16.79 -7.58 -1.78
CA GLY A 24 17.72 -7.25 -2.86
C GLY A 24 17.01 -6.99 -4.20
N GLU A 25 16.03 -7.84 -4.56
CA GLU A 25 15.23 -7.66 -5.77
C GLU A 25 14.40 -6.37 -5.69
N LEU A 26 13.83 -6.06 -4.53
CA LEU A 26 13.12 -4.79 -4.29
C LEU A 26 14.04 -3.59 -4.58
N LEU A 27 15.25 -3.56 -4.02
CA LEU A 27 16.22 -2.48 -4.22
C LEU A 27 16.60 -2.32 -5.70
N THR A 28 16.93 -3.42 -6.38
CA THR A 28 17.26 -3.38 -7.82
C THR A 28 16.10 -2.82 -8.66
N ASN A 29 14.86 -3.11 -8.29
CA ASN A 29 13.69 -2.58 -9.01
C ASN A 29 13.44 -1.09 -8.71
N LEU A 30 13.63 -0.64 -7.47
CA LEU A 30 13.56 0.77 -7.12
C LEU A 30 14.64 1.58 -7.88
N GLU A 31 15.86 1.04 -7.96
CA GLU A 31 16.96 1.63 -8.73
C GLU A 31 16.65 1.69 -10.23
N LYS A 32 16.13 0.61 -10.82
CA LYS A 32 15.71 0.57 -12.25
C LYS A 32 14.67 1.65 -12.60
N LEU A 33 13.81 2.01 -11.65
CA LEU A 33 12.79 3.05 -11.81
C LEU A 33 13.31 4.46 -11.48
N ASN A 34 14.62 4.62 -11.20
CA ASN A 34 15.26 5.85 -10.77
C ASN A 34 14.63 6.45 -9.49
N ILE A 35 14.11 5.58 -8.60
CA ILE A 35 13.56 6.00 -7.32
C ILE A 35 14.71 6.10 -6.32
N GLN A 36 14.89 7.28 -5.72
CA GLN A 36 15.92 7.48 -4.71
C GLN A 36 15.59 6.67 -3.47
N THR A 37 16.47 5.76 -3.08
CA THR A 37 16.30 4.90 -1.90
C THR A 37 17.35 5.23 -0.85
N ILE A 38 16.94 5.39 0.40
CA ILE A 38 17.81 5.69 1.54
C ILE A 38 17.70 4.55 2.55
N ILE A 39 18.84 4.00 2.97
CA ILE A 39 18.92 2.84 3.85
C ILE A 39 19.60 3.24 5.14
N GLU A 40 18.82 3.43 6.20
CA GLU A 40 19.30 3.90 7.49
C GLU A 40 18.64 3.14 8.65
N LYS A 41 19.13 3.37 9.87
CA LYS A 41 18.45 2.84 11.06
C LYS A 41 17.30 3.80 11.38
N LEU A 42 16.07 3.33 11.18
CA LEU A 42 14.88 4.15 11.35
C LEU A 42 14.34 4.07 12.79
N PRO A 43 13.53 5.04 13.23
CA PRO A 43 12.85 4.98 14.55
C PRO A 43 11.89 3.79 14.69
N VAL A 44 11.42 3.25 13.56
CA VAL A 44 10.59 2.05 13.50
C VAL A 44 11.36 0.96 12.77
N GLU A 45 11.69 -0.11 13.50
CA GLU A 45 12.37 -1.27 12.93
C GLU A 45 11.50 -1.97 11.90
N ASN A 46 12.13 -2.49 10.85
CA ASN A 46 11.45 -3.12 9.71
C ASN A 46 10.42 -2.19 9.02
N GLY A 47 10.60 -0.86 9.17
CA GLY A 47 9.75 0.16 8.59
C GLY A 47 10.20 0.63 7.22
N ILE A 48 9.24 1.08 6.42
CA ILE A 48 9.42 1.80 5.17
C ILE A 48 8.50 3.02 5.18
N PHE A 49 9.05 4.20 4.89
CA PHE A 49 8.27 5.41 4.68
C PHE A 49 8.77 6.17 3.46
N TRP A 50 8.02 7.20 3.07
CA TRP A 50 8.33 8.00 1.90
C TRP A 50 8.51 9.46 2.27
N THR A 51 9.42 10.11 1.57
CA THR A 51 9.55 11.57 1.58
C THR A 51 9.47 12.08 0.16
N ARG A 52 9.05 13.31 0.01
CA ARG A 52 8.94 13.97 -1.28
C ARG A 52 9.60 15.34 -1.22
N LYS A 53 10.20 15.75 -2.33
CA LYS A 53 10.58 17.16 -2.50
C LYS A 53 9.34 17.95 -2.89
N SER A 54 9.05 19.02 -2.15
CA SER A 54 8.00 19.96 -2.57
C SER A 54 8.43 20.63 -3.87
N SER A 55 7.65 20.49 -4.93
CA SER A 55 7.85 21.23 -6.20
C SER A 55 7.39 22.69 -6.13
N MET A 56 6.83 23.14 -4.99
CA MET A 56 6.04 24.38 -4.91
C MET A 56 6.73 25.60 -4.30
N SER A 57 7.99 25.52 -3.86
CA SER A 57 8.71 26.73 -3.44
C SER A 57 9.60 27.24 -4.58
N LYS A 58 9.26 28.43 -5.12
CA LYS A 58 10.21 29.28 -5.87
C LYS A 58 11.42 29.70 -5.00
N GLU A 59 11.39 29.38 -3.71
CA GLU A 59 12.53 29.47 -2.81
C GLU A 59 13.31 28.15 -2.79
N LEU A 60 14.63 28.27 -2.83
CA LEU A 60 15.67 27.23 -2.76
C LEU A 60 15.66 26.38 -1.46
N SER A 61 14.52 26.27 -0.77
CA SER A 61 14.42 25.42 0.41
C SER A 61 14.26 23.96 -0.05
N ASN A 62 15.28 23.13 0.19
CA ASN A 62 15.25 21.67 0.01
C ASN A 62 14.31 20.98 1.03
N GLN A 63 13.15 21.56 1.34
CA GLN A 63 12.25 21.00 2.34
C GLN A 63 11.58 19.75 1.78
N GLU A 64 12.00 18.61 2.33
CA GLU A 64 11.42 17.31 2.08
C GLU A 64 10.28 17.10 3.06
N THR A 65 9.07 16.83 2.55
CA THR A 65 7.92 16.51 3.38
C THR A 65 7.77 15.00 3.48
N GLN A 66 7.58 14.50 4.70
CA GLN A 66 7.27 13.09 4.92
C GLN A 66 5.83 12.81 4.50
N HIS A 67 5.61 11.70 3.80
CA HIS A 67 4.27 11.23 3.48
C HIS A 67 3.64 10.56 4.71
N ASP A 68 2.34 10.76 4.90
CA ASP A 68 1.61 10.32 6.09
C ASP A 68 1.20 8.82 6.04
N HIS A 69 2.15 7.96 5.66
CA HIS A 69 1.93 6.50 5.59
C HIS A 69 3.21 5.73 5.90
N LEU A 70 3.10 4.74 6.77
CA LEU A 70 4.18 3.82 7.15
C LEU A 70 3.85 2.38 6.77
N VAL A 71 4.78 1.67 6.12
CA VAL A 71 4.70 0.21 5.96
C VAL A 71 5.66 -0.44 6.96
N VAL A 72 5.21 -1.43 7.72
CA VAL A 72 6.05 -2.16 8.67
C VAL A 72 5.89 -3.66 8.44
N LYS A 73 7.01 -4.37 8.35
CA LYS A 73 7.01 -5.83 8.34
C LYS A 73 6.91 -6.37 9.75
N ILE A 74 6.01 -7.34 9.94
CA ILE A 74 5.93 -8.17 11.14
C ILE A 74 5.95 -9.63 10.71
N ASP A 75 6.84 -10.42 11.31
CA ASP A 75 6.90 -11.85 11.04
C ASP A 75 5.65 -12.57 11.57
N LEU A 76 5.25 -13.64 10.90
CA LEU A 76 4.04 -14.38 11.24
C LEU A 76 4.09 -14.92 12.68
N GLU A 77 5.26 -15.37 13.14
CA GLU A 77 5.47 -15.86 14.50
C GLU A 77 5.20 -14.76 15.54
N ASN A 78 5.70 -13.54 15.30
CA ASN A 78 5.49 -12.41 16.20
C ASN A 78 4.03 -11.97 16.20
N LEU A 79 3.36 -11.99 15.05
CA LEU A 79 1.92 -11.72 14.96
C LEU A 79 1.13 -12.74 15.80
N ILE A 80 1.44 -14.02 15.67
CA ILE A 80 0.81 -15.09 16.43
C ILE A 80 1.03 -14.90 17.94
N GLU A 81 2.24 -14.49 18.36
CA GLU A 81 2.52 -14.20 19.77
C GLU A 81 1.66 -13.05 20.31
N TYR A 82 1.47 -11.97 19.55
CA TYR A 82 0.58 -10.88 19.96
C TYR A 82 -0.89 -11.30 20.11
N LEU A 83 -1.34 -12.25 19.30
CA LEU A 83 -2.72 -12.73 19.29
C LEU A 83 -2.98 -13.78 20.38
N HIS A 84 -1.97 -14.53 20.81
CA HIS A 84 -2.14 -15.67 21.71
C HIS A 84 -2.37 -15.28 23.18
N GLU A 85 -1.82 -14.16 23.65
CA GLU A 85 -1.88 -13.79 25.07
C GLU A 85 -3.17 -13.04 25.46
N ASP A 86 -4.27 -13.23 24.70
CA ASP A 86 -5.50 -12.41 24.77
C ASP A 86 -5.23 -10.90 24.66
N SER A 87 -4.07 -10.54 24.11
CA SER A 87 -3.52 -9.20 24.20
C SER A 87 -3.60 -8.48 22.87
N LEU A 88 -4.81 -8.36 22.31
CA LEU A 88 -5.06 -7.43 21.20
C LEU A 88 -4.50 -6.03 21.53
N ASP A 89 -4.58 -5.63 22.80
CA ASP A 89 -3.97 -4.41 23.33
C ASP A 89 -2.47 -4.30 23.08
N LYS A 90 -1.70 -5.40 23.08
CA LYS A 90 -0.26 -5.37 22.75
C LYS A 90 -0.03 -5.10 21.28
N LEU A 91 -0.82 -5.72 20.40
CA LEU A 91 -0.74 -5.48 18.96
C LEU A 91 -1.11 -4.02 18.63
N ILE A 92 -2.20 -3.53 19.23
CA ILE A 92 -2.64 -2.14 19.12
C ILE A 92 -1.58 -1.19 19.69
N SER A 93 -1.02 -1.48 20.87
CA SER A 93 0.02 -0.66 21.48
C SER A 93 1.29 -0.62 20.63
N PHE A 94 1.65 -1.74 20.00
CA PHE A 94 2.74 -1.82 19.03
C PHE A 94 2.48 -0.88 17.84
N VAL A 95 1.31 -0.95 17.23
CA VAL A 95 0.92 -0.08 16.11
C VAL A 95 0.93 1.40 16.51
N ARG A 96 0.33 1.75 17.66
CA ARG A 96 0.33 3.12 18.20
C ARG A 96 1.76 3.63 18.42
N LYS A 97 2.64 2.79 18.98
CA LYS A 97 4.04 3.12 19.19
C LYS A 97 4.75 3.38 17.86
N CYS A 98 4.58 2.52 16.86
CA CYS A 98 5.15 2.71 15.53
C CYS A 98 4.67 4.01 14.88
N LYS A 99 3.36 4.27 14.88
CA LYS A 99 2.77 5.51 14.36
C LYS A 99 3.30 6.75 15.04
N LYS A 100 3.36 6.74 16.38
CA LYS A 100 3.90 7.85 17.16
C LYS A 100 5.38 8.09 16.88
N SER A 101 6.18 7.03 16.79
CA SER A 101 7.62 7.12 16.49
C SER A 101 7.89 7.66 15.09
N ALA A 102 7.09 7.26 14.11
CA ALA A 102 7.20 7.73 12.72
C ALA A 102 6.43 9.04 12.46
N GLN A 103 5.64 9.54 13.42
CA GLN A 103 4.78 10.71 13.27
C GLN A 103 3.80 10.58 12.08
N VAL A 104 3.17 9.42 11.94
CA VAL A 104 2.18 9.15 10.89
C VAL A 104 0.81 8.78 11.47
N THR A 105 -0.25 9.03 10.71
CA THR A 105 -1.62 8.64 11.01
C THR A 105 -2.03 7.35 10.32
N GLN A 106 -1.41 6.97 9.19
CA GLN A 106 -1.73 5.74 8.44
C GLN A 106 -0.58 4.72 8.51
N MET A 107 -0.95 3.44 8.61
CA MET A 107 0.03 2.35 8.65
C MET A 107 -0.47 1.11 7.91
N THR A 108 0.46 0.34 7.37
CA THR A 108 0.20 -0.99 6.82
C THR A 108 1.18 -1.99 7.42
N LEU A 109 0.63 -3.04 8.02
CA LEU A 109 1.40 -4.21 8.43
C LEU A 109 1.52 -5.17 7.26
N ILE A 110 2.74 -5.51 6.87
CA ILE A 110 2.99 -6.58 5.90
C ILE A 110 3.47 -7.84 6.61
N VAL A 111 2.81 -8.96 6.32
CA VAL A 111 3.02 -10.22 7.03
C VAL A 111 3.37 -11.33 6.05
N PRO A 112 4.63 -11.79 6.00
CA PRO A 112 5.03 -12.86 5.10
C PRO A 112 4.30 -14.16 5.43
N GLY A 113 3.79 -14.88 4.42
CA GLY A 113 3.13 -16.18 4.63
C GLY A 113 1.69 -16.10 5.20
N PHE A 114 1.18 -14.89 5.44
CA PHE A 114 -0.12 -14.71 6.11
C PHE A 114 -1.31 -15.26 5.33
N LYS A 115 -1.26 -15.21 3.99
CA LYS A 115 -2.29 -15.80 3.12
C LYS A 115 -2.37 -17.32 3.28
N THR A 116 -1.21 -17.97 3.41
CA THR A 116 -1.13 -19.42 3.66
C THR A 116 -1.67 -19.74 5.05
N PHE A 117 -1.33 -18.95 6.07
CA PHE A 117 -1.87 -19.08 7.43
C PHE A 117 -3.40 -18.95 7.46
N GLN A 118 -3.96 -17.93 6.81
CA GLN A 118 -5.41 -17.74 6.72
C GLN A 118 -6.11 -18.91 6.01
N LYS A 119 -5.50 -19.45 4.94
CA LYS A 119 -6.04 -20.64 4.24
C LYS A 119 -6.05 -21.87 5.14
N SER A 120 -4.96 -22.11 5.89
CA SER A 120 -4.94 -23.22 6.86
C SER A 120 -6.00 -23.10 7.94
N LEU A 121 -6.41 -21.88 8.28
CA LEU A 121 -7.45 -21.62 9.29
C LEU A 121 -8.86 -21.82 8.75
N LYS A 122 -9.07 -21.59 7.44
CA LYS A 122 -10.36 -21.85 6.76
C LYS A 122 -10.65 -23.34 6.57
N ASN A 123 -9.63 -24.16 6.32
CA ASN A 123 -9.82 -25.60 6.12
C ASN A 123 -10.04 -26.37 7.43
N SER A 124 -9.97 -25.68 8.58
CA SER A 124 -10.18 -26.21 9.92
C SER A 124 -11.55 -25.77 10.48
N ASP A 125 -12.62 -25.95 9.71
CA ASP A 125 -13.99 -25.61 10.15
C ASP A 125 -14.52 -26.52 11.29
N THR A 126 -13.71 -27.48 11.77
CA THR A 126 -13.96 -28.27 12.99
C THR A 126 -13.04 -27.87 14.14
N SER A 127 -13.17 -26.66 14.69
CA SER A 127 -12.64 -26.26 16.01
C SER A 127 -11.14 -26.53 16.28
N SER A 128 -10.33 -26.85 15.27
CA SER A 128 -9.02 -27.42 15.50
C SER A 128 -7.94 -26.37 15.26
N LEU A 129 -7.18 -26.15 16.32
CA LEU A 129 -6.30 -25.02 16.44
C LEU A 129 -4.98 -25.32 15.71
N ILE A 130 -4.51 -24.38 14.90
CA ILE A 130 -3.26 -24.53 14.15
C ILE A 130 -2.11 -24.48 15.16
N LYS A 131 -1.37 -25.58 15.29
CA LYS A 131 -0.13 -25.60 16.07
C LYS A 131 0.95 -24.84 15.30
N SER A 132 1.29 -23.64 15.75
CA SER A 132 2.62 -23.10 15.47
C SER A 132 3.67 -23.96 16.19
N LYS A 133 4.95 -23.92 15.76
CA LYS A 133 6.06 -24.61 16.46
C LYS A 133 6.15 -24.25 17.97
N LYS A 134 5.49 -23.17 18.40
CA LYS A 134 5.28 -22.76 19.79
C LYS A 134 3.79 -22.82 20.17
N ASN A 135 3.19 -24.01 20.27
CA ASN A 135 1.94 -24.36 21.01
C ASN A 135 0.75 -23.37 21.09
N SER A 136 0.68 -22.35 20.23
CA SER A 136 -0.28 -21.25 20.32
C SER A 136 -1.40 -21.52 19.33
N LYS A 137 -2.59 -21.64 19.90
CA LYS A 137 -3.78 -22.13 19.24
C LYS A 137 -4.69 -20.92 18.99
N ILE A 138 -4.58 -20.29 17.82
CA ILE A 138 -5.37 -19.09 17.46
C ILE A 138 -6.65 -19.50 16.73
N SER A 139 -7.78 -18.94 17.14
CA SER A 139 -9.05 -19.13 16.45
C SER A 139 -9.22 -18.16 15.26
N LYS A 140 -10.03 -18.57 14.27
CA LYS A 140 -10.43 -17.70 13.15
C LYS A 140 -11.13 -16.42 13.63
N PHE A 141 -11.87 -16.53 14.72
CA PHE A 141 -12.56 -15.41 15.34
C PHE A 141 -11.56 -14.39 15.91
N GLU A 142 -10.61 -14.83 16.74
CA GLU A 142 -9.55 -13.96 17.29
C GLU A 142 -8.76 -13.25 16.20
N LEU A 143 -8.36 -13.97 15.15
CA LEU A 143 -7.62 -13.37 14.05
C LEU A 143 -8.44 -12.26 13.37
N ASN A 144 -9.69 -12.55 13.02
CA ASN A 144 -10.55 -11.58 12.34
C ASN A 144 -10.88 -10.39 13.25
N GLN A 145 -11.12 -10.62 14.54
CA GLN A 145 -11.33 -9.57 15.52
C GLN A 145 -10.12 -8.64 15.59
N ALA A 146 -8.90 -9.19 15.59
CA ALA A 146 -7.69 -8.39 15.58
C ALA A 146 -7.49 -7.60 14.30
N VAL A 147 -7.74 -8.20 13.12
CA VAL A 147 -7.67 -7.49 11.84
C VAL A 147 -8.66 -6.32 11.81
N LEU A 148 -9.89 -6.55 12.28
CA LEU A 148 -10.93 -5.54 12.33
C LEU A 148 -10.60 -4.41 13.29
N ALA A 149 -10.13 -4.71 14.50
CA ALA A 149 -9.73 -3.70 15.46
C ALA A 149 -8.57 -2.84 14.94
N LEU A 150 -7.59 -3.45 14.28
CA LEU A 150 -6.50 -2.71 13.63
C LEU A 150 -7.01 -1.76 12.54
N GLU A 151 -7.95 -2.20 11.72
CA GLU A 151 -8.46 -1.40 10.60
C GLU A 151 -9.40 -0.28 11.06
N LEU A 152 -10.31 -0.57 12.00
CA LEU A 152 -11.33 0.36 12.47
C LEU A 152 -10.81 1.34 13.52
N ASP A 153 -10.09 0.85 14.53
CA ASP A 153 -9.69 1.67 15.68
C ASP A 153 -8.37 2.37 15.42
N GLU A 154 -7.47 1.69 14.71
CA GLU A 154 -6.11 2.16 14.51
C GLU A 154 -5.81 2.59 13.08
N ASN A 155 -6.74 2.58 12.12
CA ASN A 155 -6.46 2.90 10.71
C ASN A 155 -5.16 2.22 10.20
N CYS A 156 -5.05 0.93 10.50
CA CYS A 156 -3.90 0.10 10.21
C CYS A 156 -4.36 -1.12 9.42
N CYS A 157 -4.07 -1.16 8.12
CA CYS A 157 -4.42 -2.32 7.30
C CYS A 157 -3.35 -3.39 7.39
N MET A 158 -3.74 -4.65 7.24
CA MET A 158 -2.82 -5.78 7.19
C MET A 158 -2.82 -6.39 5.80
N ARG A 159 -1.62 -6.64 5.24
CA ARG A 159 -1.44 -7.26 3.93
C ARG A 159 -0.47 -8.43 4.01
N SER A 160 -0.69 -9.42 3.16
CA SER A 160 0.21 -10.56 3.00
C SER A 160 1.11 -10.39 1.79
N TYR A 161 2.29 -11.00 1.83
CA TYR A 161 3.07 -11.32 0.63
C TYR A 161 3.73 -12.68 0.84
N ASP A 162 3.75 -13.50 -0.20
CA ASP A 162 4.33 -14.84 -0.17
C ASP A 162 5.58 -14.94 -1.06
N THR A 163 5.75 -14.01 -2.02
CA THR A 163 6.87 -13.98 -2.96
C THR A 163 7.61 -12.64 -2.93
N SER A 164 8.88 -12.63 -3.38
CA SER A 164 9.65 -11.40 -3.59
C SER A 164 8.96 -10.45 -4.58
N GLU A 165 8.30 -11.02 -5.59
CA GLU A 165 7.56 -10.26 -6.61
C GLU A 165 6.34 -9.54 -6.01
N GLU A 166 5.55 -10.22 -5.19
CA GLU A 166 4.41 -9.59 -4.50
C GLU A 166 4.87 -8.46 -3.57
N LEU A 167 6.00 -8.65 -2.86
CA LEU A 167 6.57 -7.61 -2.02
C LEU A 167 6.99 -6.39 -2.86
N LYS A 168 7.71 -6.63 -3.97
CA LYS A 168 8.14 -5.60 -4.92
C LYS A 168 6.93 -4.84 -5.46
N ASP A 169 5.91 -5.53 -5.96
CA ASP A 169 4.71 -4.91 -6.50
C ASP A 169 3.96 -4.09 -5.44
N LEU A 170 3.89 -4.58 -4.20
CA LEU A 170 3.26 -3.87 -3.09
C LEU A 170 3.98 -2.55 -2.80
N ILE A 171 5.29 -2.56 -2.59
CA ILE A 171 6.06 -1.35 -2.29
C ILE A 171 6.06 -0.38 -3.48
N LEU A 172 6.11 -0.88 -4.72
CA LEU A 172 5.99 -0.04 -5.91
C LEU A 172 4.61 0.60 -6.05
N CYS A 173 3.53 -0.14 -5.76
CA CYS A 173 2.18 0.41 -5.74
C CYS A 173 2.05 1.55 -4.71
N TYR A 174 2.58 1.37 -3.49
CA TYR A 174 2.63 2.45 -2.51
C TYR A 174 3.45 3.63 -3.04
N THR A 175 4.65 3.38 -3.54
CA THR A 175 5.54 4.45 -4.03
C THR A 175 4.90 5.25 -5.17
N LYS A 176 4.20 4.58 -6.09
CA LYS A 176 3.42 5.22 -7.16
C LYS A 176 2.27 6.04 -6.57
N SER A 177 1.52 5.49 -5.62
CA SER A 177 0.43 6.19 -4.95
C SER A 177 0.92 7.44 -4.22
N VAL A 178 2.06 7.37 -3.53
CA VAL A 178 2.69 8.53 -2.87
C VAL A 178 3.08 9.60 -3.90
N SER A 179 3.58 9.19 -5.06
CA SER A 179 3.93 10.13 -6.13
C SER A 179 2.71 10.85 -6.71
N GLU A 180 1.56 10.18 -6.77
CA GLU A 180 0.31 10.71 -7.33
C GLU A 180 -0.56 11.48 -6.31
N TYR A 181 -0.36 11.25 -5.02
CA TYR A 181 -1.26 11.75 -3.95
C TYR A 181 -1.50 13.27 -4.03
N LEU A 182 -0.47 14.08 -4.32
CA LEU A 182 -0.63 15.54 -4.43
C LEU A 182 -0.82 16.05 -5.86
N SER A 183 -0.45 15.27 -6.90
CA SER A 183 -0.84 15.65 -8.27
C SER A 183 -2.37 15.61 -8.45
N LYS A 184 -3.06 14.75 -7.69
CA LYS A 184 -4.54 14.66 -7.66
C LYS A 184 -5.20 15.63 -6.67
N SER A 185 -4.50 16.04 -5.61
CA SER A 185 -5.03 17.01 -4.63
C SER A 185 -5.11 18.44 -5.19
N GLU A 186 -4.29 18.78 -6.18
CA GLU A 186 -4.23 20.13 -6.78
C GLU A 186 -5.17 20.31 -8.00
N GLY A 187 -5.80 19.24 -8.50
CA GLY A 187 -6.61 19.26 -9.74
C GLY A 187 -8.11 18.96 -9.56
N SER A 188 -8.56 18.68 -8.34
CA SER A 188 -9.89 18.09 -8.10
C SER A 188 -11.06 19.07 -8.09
N GLU A 189 -10.82 20.38 -8.12
CA GLU A 189 -11.91 21.35 -7.92
C GLU A 189 -12.82 21.58 -9.14
N ASN A 190 -12.50 21.14 -10.36
CA ASN A 190 -13.32 21.55 -11.51
C ASN A 190 -13.82 20.48 -12.49
N LEU A 191 -13.32 19.23 -12.50
CA LEU A 191 -13.78 18.23 -13.49
C LEU A 191 -13.71 16.78 -12.98
N ILE A 192 -14.40 16.47 -11.88
CA ILE A 192 -14.53 15.10 -11.33
C ILE A 192 -15.01 14.08 -12.38
N PHE A 193 -15.70 14.56 -13.42
CA PHE A 193 -16.20 13.76 -14.54
C PHE A 193 -15.13 13.38 -15.58
N CYS A 194 -14.13 14.24 -15.82
CA CYS A 194 -13.14 14.01 -16.88
C CYS A 194 -12.12 12.92 -16.52
N ASP A 195 -11.84 12.73 -15.24
CA ASP A 195 -10.80 11.78 -14.76
C ASP A 195 -11.25 10.31 -14.82
N LYS A 196 -12.57 10.06 -14.74
CA LYS A 196 -13.15 8.70 -14.82
C LYS A 196 -13.45 8.23 -16.25
N ALA A 197 -13.45 9.14 -17.22
CA ALA A 197 -13.75 8.85 -18.62
C ALA A 197 -12.51 8.48 -19.47
N VAL A 198 -11.30 8.64 -18.89
CA VAL A 198 -10.02 8.54 -19.62
C VAL A 198 -9.77 7.15 -20.21
N ASP A 199 -10.32 6.09 -19.62
CA ASP A 199 -10.10 4.72 -20.14
C ASP A 199 -10.99 4.35 -21.32
N LYS A 200 -12.00 5.17 -21.69
CA LYS A 200 -12.98 4.79 -22.74
C LYS A 200 -13.20 5.79 -23.87
N SER A 201 -13.10 7.12 -23.67
CA SER A 201 -13.50 8.06 -24.74
C SER A 201 -12.32 8.79 -25.36
N GLN A 202 -11.72 8.20 -26.40
CA GLN A 202 -10.83 8.92 -27.32
C GLN A 202 -11.16 8.55 -28.77
N ALA A 203 -12.42 8.76 -29.20
CA ALA A 203 -12.75 8.70 -30.61
C ALA A 203 -11.86 9.66 -31.42
N LYS A 204 -10.99 9.10 -32.25
CA LYS A 204 -10.15 9.87 -33.17
C LYS A 204 -10.99 10.36 -34.33
N VAL A 205 -11.13 11.68 -34.46
CA VAL A 205 -11.88 12.29 -35.56
C VAL A 205 -10.90 12.80 -36.62
N SER A 206 -11.04 12.34 -37.86
CA SER A 206 -10.23 12.83 -38.99
C SER A 206 -10.75 14.18 -39.50
N LYS A 207 -9.95 14.89 -40.31
CA LYS A 207 -10.36 16.17 -40.93
C LYS A 207 -11.58 16.02 -41.86
N ASP A 208 -11.82 14.80 -42.35
CA ASP A 208 -12.96 14.46 -43.22
C ASP A 208 -14.21 14.07 -42.41
N GLY A 209 -14.18 14.21 -41.07
CA GLY A 209 -15.30 13.92 -40.18
C GLY A 209 -15.50 12.43 -39.87
N GLN A 210 -14.61 11.55 -40.34
CA GLN A 210 -14.66 10.14 -39.95
C GLN A 210 -14.34 10.00 -38.46
N GLY A 211 -15.20 9.29 -37.73
CA GLY A 211 -15.11 9.15 -36.28
C GLY A 211 -16.14 9.97 -35.49
N LEU A 212 -16.86 10.91 -36.12
CA LEU A 212 -17.91 11.69 -35.44
C LEU A 212 -19.08 10.84 -34.94
N ILE A 213 -19.48 9.81 -35.69
CA ILE A 213 -20.54 8.89 -35.28
C ILE A 213 -20.13 8.08 -34.05
N ILE A 214 -18.85 7.67 -33.99
CA ILE A 214 -18.28 6.92 -32.88
C ILE A 214 -18.20 7.83 -31.65
N LEU A 215 -17.72 9.07 -31.82
CA LEU A 215 -17.71 10.08 -30.77
C LEU A 215 -19.13 10.35 -30.24
N TRP A 216 -20.13 10.43 -31.12
CA TRP A 216 -21.51 10.68 -30.72
C TRP A 216 -22.10 9.51 -29.92
N LYS A 217 -21.79 8.27 -30.31
CA LYS A 217 -22.16 7.08 -29.53
C LYS A 217 -21.49 7.08 -28.16
N GLU A 218 -20.18 7.36 -28.09
CA GLU A 218 -19.44 7.47 -26.82
C GLU A 218 -20.02 8.56 -25.91
N ILE A 219 -20.42 9.72 -26.45
CA ILE A 219 -21.09 10.78 -25.69
C ILE A 219 -22.42 10.28 -25.09
N LEU A 220 -23.23 9.56 -25.86
CA LEU A 220 -24.50 9.03 -25.37
C LEU A 220 -24.31 7.96 -24.28
N GLU A 221 -23.26 7.15 -24.39
CA GLU A 221 -22.87 6.17 -23.38
C GLU A 221 -22.34 6.80 -22.08
N THR A 222 -22.03 8.10 -22.07
CA THR A 222 -21.65 8.79 -20.83
C THR A 222 -22.81 9.04 -19.87
N PHE A 223 -24.07 8.93 -20.34
CA PHE A 223 -25.23 9.05 -19.48
C PHE A 223 -25.42 7.80 -18.61
N PRO A 224 -25.83 7.94 -17.33
CA PRO A 224 -26.11 6.80 -16.47
C PRO A 224 -27.14 5.86 -17.11
N LEU A 225 -26.92 4.55 -17.00
CA LEU A 225 -27.83 3.49 -17.47
C LEU A 225 -27.96 3.35 -18.99
N VAL A 226 -27.08 3.97 -19.78
CA VAL A 226 -27.00 3.73 -21.23
C VAL A 226 -26.02 2.59 -21.51
N SER A 227 -26.49 1.55 -22.19
CA SER A 227 -25.68 0.44 -22.69
C SER A 227 -25.30 0.65 -24.16
N SER A 228 -24.25 -0.03 -24.60
CA SER A 228 -23.71 0.09 -25.96
C SER A 228 -24.51 -0.61 -27.08
N ASP A 229 -25.65 -1.20 -26.72
CA ASP A 229 -26.50 -2.04 -27.60
C ASP A 229 -27.53 -1.22 -28.39
#